data_AF-I6ZL09-F1
#
_entry.id   AF-I6ZL09-F1
#
_cell.length_a   1.000
_cell.length_b   1.000
_cell.length_c   1.000
_cell.angle_alpha   90.00
_cell.angle_beta   90.00
_cell.angle_gamma   90.00
#
_symmetry.space_group_name_H-M   'P 1'
#
loop_
_entity.id
_entity.type
_entity.pdbx_description
1 polymer ?
#
loop_
_entity_poly.entity_id
_entity_poly.type
_entity_poly.pdbx_seq_one_letter_code
_entity_poly.pdbx_strand_id
1 'polypeptide(L)'
;MNKQLCEVESLCLGEIRKGNSEVVEMYFGPYISYNPSTENSAFIKAYMLLYHLSTGTKKRFYTTIETVTPTELENPSIKLVIEVDMCMNIGAVERLKNAVERNTIKEFDRFLRDILESQMKIMEFSESSNESSLGIQSQEDKKAIEDAIFIGRNSSANF
;
A
#
# COMPACT_ATOMS: atom_id res chain seq x y z
N MET A 1 23.91 12.24 -22.53
CA MET A 1 23.57 11.70 -21.20
C MET A 1 24.04 12.68 -20.14
N ASN A 2 23.19 13.06 -19.20
CA ASN A 2 23.51 14.07 -18.17
C ASN A 2 24.48 13.45 -17.14
N LYS A 3 25.69 14.02 -16.99
CA LYS A 3 26.73 13.48 -16.09
C LYS A 3 26.27 13.42 -14.63
N GLN A 4 25.57 14.44 -14.17
CA GLN A 4 25.06 14.51 -12.80
C GLN A 4 23.99 13.43 -12.55
N LEU A 5 23.13 13.18 -13.54
CA LEU A 5 22.15 12.09 -13.46
C LEU A 5 22.86 10.74 -13.30
N CYS A 6 23.90 10.47 -14.10
CA CYS A 6 24.64 9.22 -14.01
C CYS A 6 25.34 9.03 -12.65
N GLU A 7 25.90 10.10 -12.09
CA GLU A 7 26.52 10.06 -10.77
C GLU A 7 25.50 9.74 -9.68
N VAL A 8 24.36 10.45 -9.67
CA VAL A 8 23.30 10.21 -8.69
C VAL A 8 22.69 8.82 -8.86
N GLU A 9 22.45 8.37 -10.09
CA GLU A 9 21.97 7.01 -10.37
C GLU A 9 22.94 5.95 -9.83
N SER A 10 24.24 6.14 -10.04
CA SER A 10 25.27 5.23 -9.54
C SER A 10 25.31 5.18 -8.02
N LEU A 11 25.10 6.32 -7.34
CA LEU A 11 24.99 6.40 -5.89
C LEU A 11 23.75 5.64 -5.39
N CYS A 12 22.58 5.86 -6.00
CA CYS A 12 21.36 5.12 -5.68
C CYS A 12 21.59 3.61 -5.81
N LEU A 13 22.10 3.14 -6.95
CA LEU A 13 22.35 1.71 -7.19
C LEU A 13 23.38 1.12 -6.22
N GLY A 14 24.43 1.89 -5.90
CA GLY A 14 25.45 1.48 -4.93
C GLY A 14 24.88 1.24 -3.54
N GLU A 15 24.01 2.13 -3.07
CA GLU A 15 23.39 2.03 -1.75
C GLU A 15 22.24 1.02 -1.70
N ILE A 16 21.50 0.84 -2.80
CA ILE A 16 20.50 -0.23 -2.95
C ILE A 16 21.17 -1.60 -2.73
N ARG A 17 22.32 -1.85 -3.37
CA ARG A 17 23.06 -3.12 -3.21
C ARG A 17 23.58 -3.35 -1.79
N LYS A 18 23.82 -2.27 -1.04
CA LYS A 18 24.22 -2.34 0.38
C LYS A 18 23.03 -2.49 1.32
N GLY A 19 21.80 -2.30 0.84
CA GLY A 19 20.59 -2.30 1.66
C GLY A 19 20.39 -1.02 2.48
N ASN A 20 21.06 0.08 2.13
CA ASN A 20 21.03 1.34 2.86
C ASN A 20 19.90 2.27 2.35
N SER A 21 18.66 1.89 2.62
CA SER A 21 17.46 2.55 2.06
C SER A 21 17.34 4.04 2.43
N GLU A 22 17.76 4.40 3.64
CA GLU A 22 17.78 5.81 4.10
C GLU A 22 18.71 6.68 3.24
N VAL A 23 19.87 6.14 2.85
CA VAL A 23 20.83 6.86 1.99
C VAL A 23 20.30 6.94 0.56
N VAL A 24 19.64 5.88 0.07
CA VAL A 24 18.96 5.92 -1.24
C VAL A 24 17.89 7.03 -1.24
N GLU A 25 17.12 7.16 -0.16
CA GLU A 25 16.10 8.21 -0.01
C GLU A 25 16.70 9.63 -0.11
N MET A 26 17.90 9.84 0.47
CA MET A 26 18.60 11.13 0.36
C MET A 26 18.96 11.50 -1.09
N TYR A 27 19.34 10.52 -1.91
CA TYR A 27 19.68 10.73 -3.32
C TYR A 27 18.47 10.66 -4.26
N PHE A 28 17.35 10.10 -3.80
CA PHE A 28 16.18 9.87 -4.63
C PHE A 28 15.52 11.17 -5.10
N GLY A 29 15.42 12.18 -4.23
CA GLY A 29 14.88 13.51 -4.59
C GLY A 29 15.65 14.18 -5.74
N PRO A 30 16.99 14.33 -5.63
CA PRO A 30 17.83 14.75 -6.75
C PRO A 30 17.66 13.88 -8.00
N TYR A 31 17.59 12.56 -7.85
CA TYR A 31 17.44 11.62 -8.96
C TYR A 31 16.15 11.88 -9.78
N ILE A 32 14.99 11.93 -9.11
CA ILE A 32 13.70 12.16 -9.80
C ILE A 32 13.60 13.56 -10.42
N SER A 33 14.29 14.56 -9.86
CA SER A 33 14.28 15.93 -10.39
C SER A 33 14.84 16.05 -11.81
N TYR A 34 15.67 15.10 -12.23
CA TYR A 34 16.22 15.02 -13.59
C TYR A 34 15.30 14.31 -14.58
N ASN A 35 14.11 13.85 -14.18
CA ASN A 35 13.18 13.06 -15.00
C ASN A 35 13.89 11.88 -15.71
N PRO A 36 14.47 10.94 -14.94
CA PRO A 36 15.31 9.90 -15.49
C PRO A 36 14.52 8.99 -16.45
N SER A 37 15.11 8.74 -17.61
CA SER A 37 14.61 7.82 -18.65
C SER A 37 15.62 6.70 -18.94
N THR A 38 16.38 6.32 -17.93
CA THR A 38 17.42 5.29 -18.00
C THR A 38 16.83 3.89 -17.80
N GLU A 39 17.60 2.87 -18.16
CA GLU A 39 17.21 1.46 -17.93
C GLU A 39 17.03 1.11 -16.45
N ASN A 40 17.73 1.82 -15.56
CA ASN A 40 17.70 1.59 -14.10
C ASN A 40 16.55 2.30 -13.41
N SER A 41 15.88 3.24 -14.09
CA SER A 41 14.90 4.12 -13.47
C SER A 41 13.71 3.37 -12.87
N ALA A 42 13.15 2.40 -13.60
CA ALA A 42 12.07 1.56 -13.08
C ALA A 42 12.49 0.79 -11.82
N PHE A 43 13.71 0.27 -11.79
CA PHE A 43 14.24 -0.50 -10.66
C PHE A 43 14.42 0.38 -9.42
N ILE A 44 15.03 1.56 -9.56
CA ILE A 44 15.25 2.50 -8.45
C ILE A 44 13.92 3.00 -7.91
N LYS A 45 12.96 3.35 -8.78
CA LYS A 45 11.62 3.78 -8.37
C LYS A 45 10.88 2.64 -7.65
N ALA A 46 10.92 1.42 -8.18
CA ALA A 46 10.31 0.25 -7.52
C ALA A 46 10.88 0.00 -6.12
N TYR A 47 12.21 0.08 -5.97
CA TYR A 47 12.88 -0.03 -4.66
C TYR A 47 12.35 0.99 -3.66
N MET A 48 12.29 2.27 -4.06
CA MET A 48 11.82 3.36 -3.19
C MET A 48 10.33 3.26 -2.88
N LEU A 49 9.51 2.83 -3.84
CA LEU A 49 8.09 2.58 -3.61
C LEU A 49 7.87 1.48 -2.56
N LEU A 50 8.59 0.35 -2.64
CA LEU A 50 8.52 -0.71 -1.63
C LEU A 50 9.00 -0.23 -0.26
N TYR A 51 10.08 0.56 -0.21
CA TYR A 51 10.53 1.19 1.01
C TYR A 51 9.44 2.07 1.64
N HIS A 52 8.76 2.92 0.85
CA HIS A 52 7.67 3.75 1.34
C HIS A 52 6.45 2.94 1.83
N LEU A 53 6.10 1.85 1.14
CA LEU A 53 5.04 0.94 1.59
C LEU A 53 5.41 0.28 2.92
N SER A 54 6.64 -0.23 3.05
CA SER A 54 7.11 -0.92 4.26
C SER A 54 7.17 0.00 5.50
N THR A 55 7.44 1.29 5.29
CA THR A 55 7.49 2.30 6.37
C THR A 55 6.14 2.97 6.64
N GLY A 56 5.07 2.57 5.95
CA GLY A 56 3.73 3.14 6.12
C GLY A 56 3.58 4.57 5.58
N THR A 57 4.52 5.05 4.77
CA THR A 57 4.53 6.43 4.25
C THR A 57 3.71 6.56 2.95
N LYS A 58 2.41 6.22 3.00
CA LYS A 58 1.50 6.19 1.82
C LYS A 58 1.52 7.48 0.97
N LYS A 59 1.66 8.65 1.60
CA LYS A 59 1.78 9.92 0.86
C LYS A 59 2.99 9.91 -0.07
N ARG A 60 4.18 9.49 0.43
CA ARG A 60 5.41 9.43 -0.36
C ARG A 60 5.33 8.38 -1.46
N PHE A 61 4.64 7.27 -1.18
CA PHE A 61 4.35 6.24 -2.19
C PHE A 61 3.60 6.83 -3.39
N TYR A 62 2.43 7.45 -3.16
CA TYR A 62 1.63 7.98 -4.26
C TYR A 62 2.29 9.19 -4.95
N THR A 63 3.02 10.06 -4.25
CA THR A 63 3.80 11.09 -4.96
C THR A 63 4.91 10.50 -5.81
N THR A 64 5.47 9.34 -5.42
CA THR A 64 6.50 8.66 -6.20
C THR A 64 5.90 7.94 -7.41
N ILE A 65 4.71 7.33 -7.27
CA ILE A 65 4.03 6.65 -8.38
C ILE A 65 3.72 7.62 -9.53
N GLU A 66 3.42 8.88 -9.22
CA GLU A 66 3.21 9.94 -10.21
C GLU A 66 4.45 10.23 -11.07
N THR A 67 5.64 9.87 -10.60
CA THR A 67 6.89 10.03 -11.38
C THR A 67 7.18 8.84 -12.32
N VAL A 68 6.42 7.76 -12.21
CA VAL A 68 6.59 6.56 -13.05
C VAL A 68 6.04 6.84 -14.44
N THR A 69 6.85 6.63 -15.47
CA THR A 69 6.44 6.87 -16.85
C THR A 69 5.55 5.73 -17.38
N PRO A 70 4.77 5.96 -18.46
CA PRO A 70 3.97 4.89 -19.06
C PRO A 70 4.80 3.67 -19.52
N THR A 71 6.05 3.88 -19.96
CA THR A 71 6.94 2.78 -20.34
C THR A 71 7.45 1.99 -19.14
N GLU A 72 7.66 2.65 -18.00
CA GLU A 72 8.08 1.99 -16.76
C GLU A 72 6.96 1.16 -16.13
N LEU A 73 5.68 1.49 -16.36
CA LEU A 73 4.55 0.66 -15.90
C LEU A 73 4.57 -0.76 -16.48
N GLU A 74 5.23 -0.95 -17.63
CA GLU A 74 5.39 -2.28 -18.21
C GLU A 74 6.51 -3.09 -17.54
N ASN A 75 7.39 -2.45 -16.75
CA ASN A 75 8.50 -3.08 -16.09
C ASN A 75 8.03 -4.05 -14.98
N PRO A 76 8.55 -5.29 -14.92
CA PRO A 76 8.17 -6.26 -13.90
C PRO A 76 8.33 -5.78 -12.46
N SER A 77 9.36 -4.97 -12.18
CA SER A 77 9.61 -4.43 -10.84
C SER A 77 8.48 -3.51 -10.39
N ILE A 78 8.04 -2.62 -11.27
CA ILE A 78 6.92 -1.70 -11.01
C ILE A 78 5.60 -2.47 -10.90
N LYS A 79 5.36 -3.44 -11.79
CA LYS A 79 4.17 -4.30 -11.73
C LYS A 79 4.05 -5.04 -10.40
N LEU A 80 5.17 -5.56 -9.88
CA LEU A 80 5.21 -6.19 -8.56
C LEU A 80 4.80 -5.21 -7.45
N VAL A 81 5.33 -3.99 -7.47
CA VAL A 81 4.95 -2.96 -6.49
C VAL A 81 3.45 -2.64 -6.53
N ILE A 82 2.89 -2.48 -7.73
CA ILE A 82 1.45 -2.21 -7.91
C ILE A 82 0.62 -3.40 -7.41
N GLU A 83 1.04 -4.63 -7.69
CA GLU A 83 0.37 -5.84 -7.20
C GLU A 83 0.38 -5.88 -5.65
N VAL A 84 1.51 -5.54 -5.03
CA VAL A 84 1.66 -5.47 -3.57
C VAL A 84 0.74 -4.41 -2.97
N ASP A 85 0.75 -3.16 -3.47
CA ASP A 85 -0.13 -2.09 -2.98
C ASP A 85 -1.61 -2.47 -3.12
N MET A 86 -2.01 -3.03 -4.26
CA MET A 86 -3.37 -3.50 -4.48
C MET A 86 -3.75 -4.58 -3.45
N CYS A 87 -2.89 -5.60 -3.23
CA CYS A 87 -3.18 -6.66 -2.28
C CYS A 87 -3.32 -6.13 -0.84
N MET A 88 -2.48 -5.16 -0.44
CA MET A 88 -2.61 -4.49 0.86
C MET A 88 -3.93 -3.73 0.98
N ASN A 89 -4.32 -2.98 -0.05
CA ASN A 89 -5.52 -2.14 0.01
C ASN A 89 -6.83 -2.94 0.01
N ILE A 90 -6.86 -4.14 -0.60
CA ILE A 90 -8.04 -5.01 -0.60
C ILE A 90 -7.98 -6.12 0.47
N GLY A 91 -6.91 -6.18 1.28
CA GLY A 91 -6.73 -7.22 2.29
C GLY A 91 -6.50 -8.63 1.73
N ALA A 92 -6.00 -8.77 0.50
CA ALA A 92 -5.77 -10.06 -0.13
C ALA A 92 -4.41 -10.68 0.30
N VAL A 93 -4.30 -11.07 1.57
CA VAL A 93 -3.05 -11.57 2.19
C VAL A 93 -2.46 -12.78 1.46
N GLU A 94 -3.26 -13.75 1.03
CA GLU A 94 -2.77 -14.91 0.27
C GLU A 94 -2.18 -14.53 -1.09
N ARG A 95 -2.79 -13.53 -1.78
CA ARG A 95 -2.24 -13.01 -3.04
C ARG A 95 -0.93 -12.26 -2.80
N LEU A 96 -0.85 -11.49 -1.72
CA LEU A 96 0.38 -10.82 -1.30
C LEU A 96 1.49 -11.85 -1.04
N LYS A 97 1.20 -12.90 -0.27
CA LYS A 97 2.14 -13.99 0.01
C LYS A 97 2.68 -14.63 -1.27
N ASN A 98 1.80 -14.97 -2.22
CA ASN A 98 2.21 -15.48 -3.53
C ASN A 98 3.09 -14.49 -4.32
N ALA A 99 2.84 -13.19 -4.22
CA ALA A 99 3.68 -12.17 -4.84
C ALA A 99 5.08 -12.12 -4.19
N VAL A 100 5.16 -12.22 -2.86
CA VAL A 100 6.43 -12.29 -2.13
C VAL A 100 7.23 -13.54 -2.50
N GLU A 101 6.58 -14.70 -2.59
CA GLU A 101 7.25 -15.98 -2.92
C GLU A 101 7.75 -16.05 -4.37
N ARG A 102 7.08 -15.37 -5.30
CA ARG A 102 7.51 -15.28 -6.71
C ARG A 102 8.61 -14.24 -6.94
N ASN A 103 8.92 -13.41 -5.95
CA ASN A 103 9.97 -12.41 -6.08
C ASN A 103 11.34 -13.08 -6.29
N THR A 104 12.10 -12.55 -7.24
CA THR A 104 13.48 -13.01 -7.53
C THR A 104 14.51 -11.90 -7.28
N ILE A 105 14.06 -10.68 -6.96
CA ILE A 105 14.91 -9.50 -6.76
C ILE A 105 15.27 -9.42 -5.29
N LYS A 106 16.51 -9.78 -4.95
CA LYS A 106 16.97 -9.88 -3.55
C LYS A 106 16.86 -8.57 -2.79
N GLU A 107 17.06 -7.45 -3.47
CA GLU A 107 17.00 -6.11 -2.89
C GLU A 107 15.59 -5.76 -2.40
N PHE A 108 14.56 -6.45 -2.88
CA PHE A 108 13.16 -6.23 -2.47
C PHE A 108 12.72 -7.11 -1.30
N ASP A 109 13.44 -8.21 -1.03
CA ASP A 109 13.00 -9.26 -0.10
C ASP A 109 12.68 -8.73 1.29
N ARG A 110 13.54 -7.84 1.82
CA ARG A 110 13.33 -7.25 3.14
C ARG A 110 11.99 -6.51 3.20
N PHE A 111 11.75 -5.59 2.29
CA PHE A 111 10.51 -4.78 2.30
C PHE A 111 9.27 -5.64 2.08
N LEU A 112 9.33 -6.59 1.17
CA LEU A 112 8.20 -7.48 0.87
C LEU A 112 7.81 -8.33 2.09
N ARG A 113 8.81 -8.82 2.84
CA ARG A 113 8.58 -9.55 4.09
C ARG A 113 8.01 -8.64 5.18
N ASP A 114 8.58 -7.44 5.36
CA ASP A 114 8.10 -6.46 6.34
C ASP A 114 6.62 -6.08 6.06
N ILE A 115 6.28 -5.87 4.79
CA ILE A 115 4.91 -5.59 4.34
C ILE A 115 3.98 -6.77 4.63
N LEU A 116 4.36 -8.00 4.26
CA LEU A 116 3.54 -9.19 4.49
C LEU A 116 3.29 -9.41 5.99
N GLU A 117 4.33 -9.32 6.81
CA GLU A 117 4.22 -9.46 8.27
C GLU A 117 3.29 -8.38 8.85
N SER A 118 3.41 -7.13 8.38
CA SER A 118 2.52 -6.06 8.81
C SER A 118 1.06 -6.32 8.42
N GLN A 119 0.78 -6.86 7.24
CA GLN A 119 -0.58 -7.18 6.81
C GLN A 119 -1.18 -8.36 7.56
N MET A 120 -0.40 -9.40 7.84
CA MET A 120 -0.84 -10.54 8.65
C MET A 120 -1.25 -10.09 10.05
N LYS A 121 -0.45 -9.24 10.71
CA LYS A 121 -0.79 -8.65 12.01
C LYS A 121 -2.11 -7.88 11.97
N ILE A 122 -2.32 -7.03 10.96
CA ILE A 122 -3.56 -6.25 10.82
C ILE A 122 -4.78 -7.18 10.69
N MET A 123 -4.66 -8.26 9.93
CA MET A 123 -5.72 -9.26 9.76
C MET A 123 -6.04 -9.96 11.09
N GLU A 124 -5.03 -10.43 11.82
CA GLU A 124 -5.19 -11.07 13.14
C GLU A 124 -5.90 -10.15 14.16
N PHE A 125 -5.57 -8.86 14.18
CA PHE A 125 -6.25 -7.89 15.05
C PHE A 125 -7.72 -7.68 14.64
N SER A 126 -8.04 -7.67 13.34
CA SER A 126 -9.41 -7.50 12.86
C SER A 126 -10.32 -8.69 13.20
N GLU A 127 -9.76 -9.90 13.25
CA GLU A 127 -10.49 -11.10 13.68
C GLU A 127 -10.71 -11.11 15.20
N SER A 128 -9.72 -10.66 15.98
CA SER A 128 -9.84 -10.55 17.45
C SER A 128 -10.89 -9.53 17.93
N SER A 129 -11.26 -8.55 17.09
CA SER A 129 -12.33 -7.59 17.39
C SER A 129 -13.75 -8.10 17.09
N ASN A 130 -13.90 -9.22 16.38
CA ASN A 130 -15.21 -9.78 16.04
C ASN A 130 -15.76 -10.78 17.08
N GLU A 131 -14.99 -11.13 18.12
CA GLU A 131 -15.46 -12.00 19.22
C GLU A 131 -15.98 -11.23 20.46
N SER A 132 -16.01 -9.89 20.45
CA SER A 132 -16.49 -9.11 21.59
C SER A 132 -17.48 -7.99 21.23
N SER A 133 -18.51 -8.29 20.43
CA SER A 133 -19.80 -7.55 20.49
C SER A 133 -20.94 -8.28 19.77
N LEU A 134 -21.23 -9.53 20.17
CA LEU A 134 -22.54 -10.14 19.92
C LEU A 134 -23.30 -10.19 21.25
N GLY A 135 -23.78 -9.03 21.69
CA GLY A 135 -24.59 -8.93 22.88
C GLY A 135 -24.98 -7.48 23.17
N ILE A 136 -26.27 -7.20 23.07
CA ILE A 136 -26.94 -5.95 23.43
C ILE A 136 -26.99 -4.89 22.30
N GLN A 137 -27.72 -5.22 21.22
CA GLN A 137 -28.37 -4.18 20.40
C GLN A 137 -29.62 -4.74 19.69
N SER A 138 -30.53 -5.38 20.44
CA SER A 138 -31.76 -5.93 19.84
C SER A 138 -33.04 -5.70 20.65
N GLN A 139 -33.04 -4.78 21.61
CA GLN A 139 -34.24 -4.46 22.40
C GLN A 139 -34.78 -3.04 22.15
N GLU A 140 -33.92 -2.06 21.90
CA GLU A 140 -34.36 -0.68 21.65
C GLU A 140 -34.96 -0.51 20.25
N ASP A 141 -34.36 -1.11 19.23
CA ASP A 141 -34.86 -1.03 17.84
C ASP A 141 -36.22 -1.72 17.66
N LYS A 142 -36.48 -2.80 18.42
CA LYS A 142 -37.76 -3.50 18.38
C LYS A 142 -38.89 -2.64 18.94
N LYS A 143 -38.60 -1.86 19.99
CA LYS A 143 -39.56 -0.95 20.64
C LYS A 143 -39.82 0.29 19.77
N ALA A 144 -38.80 0.83 19.11
CA ALA A 144 -38.93 1.95 18.18
C ALA A 144 -39.81 1.61 16.96
N ILE A 145 -39.72 0.37 16.45
CA ILE A 145 -40.57 -0.10 15.35
C ILE A 145 -42.03 -0.27 15.82
N GLU A 146 -42.27 -0.82 17.03
CA GLU A 146 -43.63 -0.93 17.58
C GLU A 146 -44.28 0.44 17.82
N ASP A 147 -43.54 1.41 18.37
CA ASP A 147 -44.04 2.76 18.61
C ASP A 147 -44.34 3.52 17.30
N ALA A 148 -43.54 3.32 16.25
CA ALA A 148 -43.78 3.91 14.93
C ALA A 148 -45.04 3.33 14.23
N ILE A 149 -45.31 2.03 14.41
CA ILE A 149 -46.51 1.37 13.86
C ILE A 149 -47.78 1.84 14.59
N PHE A 150 -47.68 2.17 15.89
CA PHE A 150 -48.82 2.68 16.67
C PHE A 150 -49.22 4.11 16.26
N ILE A 151 -48.25 5.00 15.97
CA ILE A 151 -48.53 6.40 15.57
C ILE A 151 -49.16 6.49 14.17
N GLY A 152 -48.79 5.60 13.25
CA GLY A 152 -49.33 5.55 11.89
C GLY A 152 -50.79 5.06 11.79
N ARG A 153 -51.35 4.46 12.87
CA ARG A 153 -52.72 3.94 12.89
C ARG A 153 -53.76 4.88 13.49
N ASN A 154 -53.34 5.96 14.16
CA ASN A 154 -54.24 6.94 14.79
C ASN A 154 -54.34 8.28 14.04
N SER A 155 -53.69 8.42 12.88
CA SER A 155 -53.67 9.68 12.11
C SER A 155 -54.53 9.65 10.83
N SER A 156 -55.36 8.63 10.64
CA SER A 156 -56.36 8.57 9.56
C SER A 156 -57.77 8.36 10.09
N ALA A 157 -58.30 9.37 10.79
CA ALA A 157 -59.73 9.61 10.96
C ALA A 157 -59.97 11.01 11.53
N ASN A 158 -60.14 12.01 10.65
CA ASN A 158 -61.32 12.87 10.57
C ASN A 158 -61.02 14.14 9.77
N PHE A 159 -61.98 14.45 8.89
CA PHE A 159 -62.37 15.74 8.30
C PHE A 159 -61.69 17.01 8.85
#